data_AF-A0A6N7EIE0-F1
#
_entry.id   AF-A0A6N7EIE0-F1
#
_cell.length_a   1.000
_cell.length_b   1.000
_cell.length_c   1.000
_cell.angle_alpha   90.00
_cell.angle_beta   90.00
_cell.angle_gamma   90.00
#
_symmetry.space_group_name_H-M   'P 1'
#
loop_
_entity.id
_entity.type
_entity.pdbx_description
1 polymer ?
#
loop_
_entity_poly.entity_id
_entity_poly.type
_entity_poly.pdbx_seq_one_letter_code
_entity_poly.pdbx_strand_id
1 'polypeptide(L)'
;MARRSIADIKARADEFADAFENYEPKPGDQDAPVPPVMAVKLAAWRRDAAERELADAVRAAREQRLSWREVGEAIGTSGEAARQRYGASA
;
A
#
# COMPACT_ATOMS: atom_id res chain seq x y z
N MET A 1 13.08 18.50 15.46
CA MET A 1 11.68 18.94 15.60
C MET A 1 11.15 18.42 16.92
N ALA A 2 10.55 19.28 17.75
CA ALA A 2 9.86 18.82 18.96
C ALA A 2 8.66 17.94 18.57
N ARG A 3 8.37 16.88 19.33
CA ARG A 3 7.16 16.09 19.11
C ARG A 3 5.95 16.97 19.40
N ARG A 4 4.91 16.89 18.55
CA ARG A 4 3.63 17.58 18.74
C ARG A 4 2.97 17.11 20.03
N SER A 5 2.28 18.01 20.73
CA SER A 5 1.49 17.63 21.90
C SER A 5 0.22 16.89 21.47
N ILE A 6 -0.42 16.16 22.39
CA ILE A 6 -1.71 15.50 22.13
C ILE A 6 -2.78 16.54 21.77
N ALA A 7 -2.76 17.71 22.40
CA ALA A 7 -3.67 18.81 22.09
C ALA A 7 -3.48 19.29 20.64
N ASP A 8 -2.24 19.46 20.18
CA ASP A 8 -1.94 19.86 18.80
C ASP A 8 -2.35 18.82 17.75
N ILE A 9 -2.37 17.54 18.14
CA ILE A 9 -2.83 16.45 17.26
C ILE A 9 -4.36 16.48 17.16
N LYS A 10 -5.05 16.65 18.30
CA LYS A 10 -6.52 16.76 18.34
C LYS A 10 -7.02 17.96 17.56
N ALA A 11 -6.49 19.14 17.83
CA ALA A 11 -6.87 20.37 17.12
C ALA A 11 -6.70 20.22 15.59
N ARG A 12 -5.62 19.56 15.14
CA ARG A 12 -5.42 19.30 13.71
C ARG A 12 -6.37 18.25 13.14
N ALA A 13 -6.78 17.27 13.94
CA ALA A 13 -7.80 16.31 13.51
C ALA A 13 -9.16 17.01 13.34
N ASP A 14 -9.52 17.91 14.26
CA ASP A 14 -10.74 18.71 14.18
C ASP A 14 -10.71 19.64 12.95
N GLU A 15 -9.58 20.34 12.70
CA GLU A 15 -9.38 21.14 11.48
C GLU A 15 -9.61 20.33 10.20
N PHE A 16 -9.17 19.06 10.17
CA PHE A 16 -9.40 18.20 9.01
C PHE A 16 -10.85 17.74 8.91
N ALA A 17 -11.48 17.37 10.02
CA ALA A 17 -12.89 17.00 10.04
C ALA A 17 -13.75 18.14 9.49
N ASP A 18 -13.55 19.36 9.98
CA ASP A 18 -14.25 20.56 9.50
C ASP A 18 -14.05 20.77 8.00
N ALA A 19 -12.84 20.54 7.49
CA ALA A 19 -12.53 20.70 6.07
C ALA A 19 -13.24 19.67 5.18
N PHE A 20 -13.52 18.46 5.67
CA PHE A 20 -14.28 17.45 4.93
C PHE A 20 -15.79 17.64 5.07
N GLU A 21 -16.27 17.88 6.29
CA GLU A 21 -17.70 17.98 6.61
C GLU A 21 -18.34 19.22 6.00
N ASN A 22 -17.62 20.34 5.98
CA ASN A 22 -18.14 21.61 5.45
C ASN A 22 -17.76 21.87 4.00
N TYR A 23 -17.21 20.87 3.30
CA TYR A 23 -16.85 21.04 1.90
C TYR A 23 -18.07 20.93 0.99
N GLU A 24 -18.41 22.05 0.34
CA GLU A 24 -19.36 22.07 -0.77
C GLU A 24 -18.59 21.93 -2.10
N PRO A 25 -18.75 20.81 -2.84
CA PRO A 25 -18.05 20.61 -4.11
C PRO A 25 -18.42 21.70 -5.12
N LYS A 26 -17.42 22.30 -5.75
CA LYS A 26 -17.59 23.27 -6.82
C LYS A 26 -17.69 22.56 -8.17
N PRO A 27 -18.26 23.21 -9.20
CA PRO A 27 -18.21 22.69 -10.56
C PRO A 27 -16.76 22.37 -10.98
N GLY A 28 -16.51 21.12 -11.35
CA GLY A 28 -15.19 20.63 -11.74
C GLY A 28 -14.43 19.87 -10.65
N ASP A 29 -14.89 19.85 -9.40
CA ASP A 29 -14.18 19.15 -8.31
C ASP A 29 -14.34 17.63 -8.36
N GLN A 30 -15.48 17.12 -8.85
CA GLN A 30 -15.78 15.68 -8.89
C GLN A 30 -14.98 14.93 -9.97
N ASP A 31 -14.88 15.53 -11.16
CA ASP A 31 -14.18 14.95 -12.31
C ASP A 31 -12.80 15.58 -12.53
N ALA A 32 -12.29 16.31 -11.53
CA ALA A 32 -10.97 16.91 -11.59
C ALA A 32 -9.93 15.81 -11.86
N PRO A 33 -9.02 16.03 -12.83
CA PRO A 33 -7.92 15.09 -13.03
C PRO A 33 -7.10 15.01 -11.74
N VAL A 34 -6.76 13.79 -11.35
CA VAL A 34 -5.91 13.55 -10.17
C VAL A 34 -4.61 14.34 -10.33
N PRO A 35 -4.22 15.16 -9.34
CA PRO A 35 -2.95 15.89 -9.40
C PRO A 35 -1.79 14.93 -9.71
N PRO A 36 -0.84 15.27 -10.61
CA PRO A 36 0.20 14.33 -11.06
C PRO A 36 0.98 13.69 -9.93
N VAL A 37 1.31 14.44 -8.88
CA VAL A 37 1.99 13.92 -7.68
C VAL A 37 1.12 12.90 -6.93
N MET A 38 -0.20 13.13 -6.85
CA MET A 38 -1.11 12.18 -6.24
C MET A 38 -1.25 10.91 -7.08
N ALA A 39 -1.26 11.02 -8.41
CA ALA A 39 -1.28 9.86 -9.29
C ALA A 39 -0.04 8.95 -9.06
N VAL A 40 1.16 9.55 -8.91
CA VAL A 40 2.38 8.80 -8.57
C VAL A 40 2.27 8.15 -7.18
N LYS A 41 1.75 8.87 -6.18
CA LYS A 41 1.54 8.31 -4.82
C LYS A 41 0.57 7.14 -4.83
N LEU A 42 -0.54 7.24 -5.58
CA LEU A 42 -1.50 6.15 -5.74
C LEU A 42 -0.88 4.94 -6.44
N ALA A 43 -0.07 5.15 -7.49
CA ALA A 43 0.63 4.07 -8.17
C ALA A 43 1.63 3.35 -7.23
N ALA A 44 2.40 4.12 -6.45
CA ALA A 44 3.31 3.56 -5.45
C ALA A 44 2.57 2.76 -4.37
N TRP A 45 1.45 3.28 -3.87
CA TRP A 45 0.60 2.59 -2.90
C TRP A 45 0.03 1.28 -3.46
N ARG A 46 -0.50 1.29 -4.70
CA ARG A 46 -1.01 0.07 -5.36
C ARG A 46 0.08 -0.98 -5.52
N ARG A 47 1.29 -0.57 -5.88
CA ARG A 47 2.44 -1.49 -5.98
C ARG A 47 2.76 -2.13 -4.64
N ASP A 48 2.87 -1.33 -3.57
CA ASP A 48 3.14 -1.83 -2.22
C ASP A 48 2.04 -2.78 -1.72
N ALA A 49 0.76 -2.46 -1.98
CA ALA A 49 -0.35 -3.34 -1.66
C ALA A 49 -0.25 -4.69 -2.40
N ALA A 50 0.00 -4.67 -3.71
CA ALA A 50 0.17 -5.88 -4.51
C ALA A 50 1.41 -6.70 -4.08
N GLU A 51 2.50 -6.04 -3.69
CA GLU A 51 3.71 -6.72 -3.20
C GLU A 51 3.45 -7.43 -1.87
N ARG A 52 2.63 -6.84 -0.97
CA ARG A 52 2.21 -7.48 0.28
C ARG A 52 1.30 -8.67 0.02
N GLU A 53 0.29 -8.50 -0.83
CA GLU A 53 -0.63 -9.58 -1.21
C GLU A 53 0.14 -10.77 -1.80
N LEU A 54 1.12 -10.50 -2.68
CA LEU A 54 1.97 -11.54 -3.25
C LEU A 54 2.81 -12.26 -2.18
N ALA A 55 3.41 -11.52 -1.25
CA ALA A 55 4.18 -12.11 -0.15
C ALA A 55 3.31 -13.02 0.74
N ASP A 56 2.07 -12.60 1.02
CA ASP A 56 1.11 -13.37 1.81
C ASP A 56 0.70 -14.66 1.08
N ALA A 57 0.44 -14.58 -0.23
CA ALA A 57 0.15 -15.74 -1.05
C ALA A 57 1.34 -16.72 -1.10
N VAL A 58 2.58 -16.22 -1.23
CA VAL A 58 3.79 -17.06 -1.18
C VAL A 58 3.91 -17.77 0.16
N ARG A 59 3.70 -17.05 1.27
CA ARG A 59 3.72 -17.64 2.62
C ARG A 59 2.68 -18.74 2.77
N ALA A 60 1.43 -18.49 2.36
CA ALA A 60 0.38 -19.51 2.38
C ALA A 60 0.70 -20.74 1.50
N ALA A 61 1.37 -20.54 0.35
CA ALA A 61 1.83 -21.64 -0.50
C ALA A 61 2.93 -22.47 0.18
N ARG A 62 3.85 -21.80 0.89
CA ARG A 62 4.94 -22.44 1.62
C ARG A 62 4.46 -23.21 2.85
N GLU A 63 3.43 -22.73 3.56
CA GLU A 63 2.73 -23.46 4.62
C GLU A 63 2.09 -24.76 4.10
N GLN A 64 1.58 -24.74 2.87
CA GLN A 64 1.07 -25.91 2.13
C GLN A 64 2.19 -26.77 1.50
N ARG A 65 3.46 -26.46 1.81
CA ARG A 65 4.65 -27.20 1.39
C ARG A 65 4.94 -27.19 -0.11
N LEU A 66 4.33 -26.30 -0.91
CA LEU A 66 4.70 -26.13 -2.32
C LEU A 66 6.16 -25.73 -2.45
N SER A 67 6.92 -26.39 -3.33
CA SER A 67 8.34 -26.14 -3.49
C SER A 67 8.62 -24.71 -4.00
N TRP A 68 9.82 -24.18 -3.70
CA TRP A 68 10.25 -22.90 -4.26
C TRP A 68 10.24 -22.88 -5.79
N ARG A 69 10.46 -24.04 -6.43
CA ARG A 69 10.34 -24.19 -7.88
C ARG A 69 8.92 -23.88 -8.35
N GLU A 70 7.91 -24.47 -7.72
CA GLU A 70 6.48 -24.25 -8.06
C GLU A 70 6.06 -22.81 -7.79
N VAL A 71 6.49 -22.23 -6.67
CA VAL A 71 6.23 -20.81 -6.35
C VAL A 71 6.87 -19.89 -7.39
N GLY A 72 8.13 -20.12 -7.75
CA GLY A 72 8.84 -19.34 -8.76
C GLY A 72 8.14 -19.41 -10.12
N GLU A 73 7.77 -20.63 -10.55
CA GLU A 73 7.02 -20.86 -11.79
C GLU A 73 5.70 -20.08 -11.81
N ALA A 74 4.94 -20.09 -10.71
CA ALA A 74 3.66 -19.39 -10.61
C ALA A 74 3.77 -17.86 -10.75
N ILE A 75 4.90 -17.27 -10.35
CA ILE A 75 5.12 -15.81 -10.39
C ILE A 75 6.04 -15.39 -11.55
N GLY A 76 6.41 -16.32 -12.44
CA GLY A 76 7.23 -16.04 -13.61
C GLY A 76 8.71 -15.76 -13.31
N THR A 77 9.29 -16.38 -12.28
CA THR A 77 10.70 -16.26 -11.93
C THR A 77 11.33 -17.63 -11.59
N SER A 78 12.63 -17.67 -11.30
CA SER A 78 13.26 -18.92 -10.84
C SER A 78 12.89 -19.21 -9.39
N GLY A 79 12.84 -20.49 -9.01
CA GLY A 79 12.57 -20.85 -7.62
C GLY A 79 13.61 -20.30 -6.64
N GLU A 80 14.87 -20.20 -7.06
CA GLU A 80 15.92 -19.59 -6.24
C GLU A 80 15.71 -18.07 -6.07
N ALA A 81 15.28 -17.35 -7.12
CA ALA A 81 14.93 -15.94 -7.01
C ALA A 81 13.72 -15.72 -6.07
N ALA A 82 12.70 -16.58 -6.15
CA ALA A 82 11.57 -16.54 -5.23
C ALA A 82 12.02 -16.82 -3.78
N ARG A 83 12.88 -17.82 -3.56
CA ARG A 83 13.45 -18.13 -2.24
C ARG A 83 14.25 -16.98 -1.66
N GLN A 84 15.09 -16.32 -2.45
CA GLN A 84 15.88 -15.18 -1.98
C GLN A 84 14.99 -13.99 -1.60
N ARG A 85 13.93 -13.73 -2.38
CA ARG A 85 13.01 -12.61 -2.13
C ARG A 85 12.08 -12.85 -0.94
N TYR A 86 11.52 -14.05 -0.83
CA TYR A 86 10.44 -14.33 0.13
C TYR A 86 10.85 -15.26 1.28
N GLY A 87 12.01 -15.90 1.21
CA GLY A 87 12.41 -16.93 2.17
C GLY A 87 12.69 -16.44 3.59
N ALA A 88 12.89 -15.14 3.81
CA ALA A 88 12.99 -14.56 5.16
C ALA A 88 11.61 -14.32 5.82
N SER A 89 10.54 -14.31 5.02
CA SER A 89 9.17 -13.99 5.45
C SER A 89 8.20 -15.15 5.29
N ALA A 90 8.67 -16.30 4.81
CA ALA A 90 7.88 -17.48 4.44
C ALA A 90 8.18 -18.69 5.33
#